data_AF-A0A3B8PKD1-F1
#
_entry.id   AF-A0A3B8PKD1-F1
#
_cell.length_a   1.000
_cell.length_b   1.000
_cell.length_c   1.000
_cell.angle_alpha   90.00
_cell.angle_beta   90.00
_cell.angle_gamma   90.00
#
_symmetry.space_group_name_H-M   'P 1'
#
loop_
_entity.id
_entity.type
_entity.pdbx_description
1 polymer ?
#
loop_
_entity_poly.entity_id
_entity_poly.type
_entity_poly.pdbx_seq_one_letter_code
_entity_poly.pdbx_strand_id
1 'polypeptide(L)'
;MARFLGNISRGIDKKIDQINSQQVVFFTRGDMVDNLRRAVEYVRDNEQTKRIKVVTVVEHPSEETTKLEVDLKVLDDAYPEIDLEFVELEGTFSPALIHRYSEEWGIPKNLMFIGSHGKKFKYDQASLGGVRLII
;
A
#
# COMPACT_ATOMS: atom_id res chain seq x y z
N MET A 1 2.47 -41.38 -22.11
CA MET A 1 3.79 -41.33 -21.45
C MET A 1 3.97 -39.92 -20.90
N ALA A 2 3.67 -39.73 -19.61
CA ALA A 2 3.74 -38.43 -18.95
C ALA A 2 5.13 -38.26 -18.33
N ARG A 3 5.79 -37.11 -18.59
CA ARG A 3 6.82 -36.45 -17.75
C ARG A 3 7.60 -35.46 -18.60
N PHE A 4 7.23 -34.17 -18.59
CA PHE A 4 8.20 -33.06 -18.79
C PHE A 4 7.61 -31.67 -18.43
N LEU A 5 6.74 -31.54 -17.43
CA LEU A 5 6.16 -30.23 -17.02
C LEU A 5 6.09 -30.08 -15.49
N GLY A 6 7.16 -30.42 -14.78
CA GLY A 6 7.17 -30.38 -13.30
C GLY A 6 7.96 -29.21 -12.67
N ASN A 7 8.82 -28.53 -13.43
CA ASN A 7 9.85 -27.66 -12.83
C ASN A 7 9.89 -26.21 -13.34
N ILE A 8 9.06 -25.80 -14.31
CA ILE A 8 9.09 -24.43 -14.86
C ILE A 8 8.10 -23.47 -14.16
N SER A 9 6.99 -23.96 -13.57
CA SER A 9 5.99 -23.07 -12.95
C SER A 9 6.50 -22.38 -11.67
N ARG A 10 7.19 -23.08 -10.76
CA ARG A 10 7.67 -22.49 -9.49
C ARG A 10 8.68 -21.34 -9.63
N GLY A 11 9.37 -21.23 -10.75
CA GLY A 11 10.39 -20.20 -10.98
C GLY A 11 9.84 -18.87 -11.49
N ILE A 12 8.69 -18.90 -12.15
CA ILE A 12 8.01 -17.70 -12.67
C ILE A 12 7.15 -17.10 -11.56
N ASP A 13 6.41 -17.93 -10.81
CA ASP A 13 5.60 -17.47 -9.67
C ASP A 13 6.46 -16.73 -8.64
N LYS A 14 7.63 -17.28 -8.27
CA LYS A 14 8.58 -16.60 -7.37
C LYS A 14 9.13 -15.28 -7.90
N LYS A 15 9.26 -15.12 -9.22
CA LYS A 15 9.74 -13.87 -9.83
C LYS A 15 8.63 -12.85 -9.97
N ILE A 16 7.39 -13.28 -10.23
CA ILE A 16 6.20 -12.42 -10.19
C ILE A 16 5.97 -11.95 -8.75
N ASP A 17 6.07 -12.85 -7.77
CA ASP A 17 6.04 -12.50 -6.35
C ASP A 17 7.20 -11.57 -5.99
N GLN A 18 8.39 -11.77 -6.54
CA GLN A 18 9.54 -10.87 -6.32
C GLN A 18 9.29 -9.48 -6.93
N ILE A 19 8.60 -9.38 -8.06
CA ILE A 19 8.23 -8.12 -8.72
C ILE A 19 7.09 -7.42 -7.96
N ASN A 20 6.09 -8.16 -7.47
CA ASN A 20 5.03 -7.64 -6.59
C ASN A 20 5.56 -7.25 -5.20
N SER A 21 6.58 -7.96 -4.68
CA SER A 21 7.18 -7.71 -3.37
C SER A 21 8.00 -6.42 -3.30
N GLN A 22 8.27 -5.78 -4.44
CA GLN A 22 8.92 -4.48 -4.51
C GLN A 22 7.88 -3.36 -4.55
N GLN A 23 6.78 -3.47 -3.81
CA GLN A 23 5.83 -2.38 -3.68
C GLN A 23 5.32 -2.30 -2.25
N VAL A 24 5.27 -1.10 -1.71
CA VAL A 24 4.68 -0.84 -0.40
C VAL A 24 3.26 -0.32 -0.58
N VAL A 25 2.41 -0.57 0.41
CA VAL A 25 1.04 -0.03 0.45
C VAL A 25 0.95 1.00 1.56
N PHE A 26 0.42 2.18 1.28
CA PHE A 26 0.14 3.20 2.28
C PHE A 26 -1.36 3.49 2.32
N PHE A 27 -2.01 3.13 3.41
CA PHE A 27 -3.41 3.41 3.64
C PHE A 27 -3.60 4.81 4.22
N THR A 28 -4.46 5.61 3.58
CA THR A 28 -4.79 6.98 3.99
C THR A 28 -6.31 7.22 3.93
N ARG A 29 -6.78 8.28 4.59
CA ARG A 29 -8.18 8.76 4.50
C ARG A 29 -8.32 9.99 3.61
N GLY A 30 -7.27 10.39 2.89
CA GLY A 30 -7.29 11.53 1.98
C GLY A 30 -7.19 12.92 2.62
N ASP A 31 -7.14 13.02 3.95
CA ASP A 31 -7.24 14.29 4.67
C ASP A 31 -5.89 14.90 5.12
N MET A 32 -4.75 14.21 4.92
CA MET A 32 -3.45 14.68 5.42
C MET A 32 -2.29 14.43 4.44
N VAL A 33 -2.00 15.46 3.62
CA VAL A 33 -0.81 15.53 2.74
C VAL A 33 0.48 15.28 3.50
N ASP A 34 0.58 15.76 4.74
CA ASP A 34 1.78 15.59 5.56
C ASP A 34 2.09 14.12 5.85
N ASN A 35 1.06 13.28 6.03
CA ASN A 35 1.26 11.85 6.25
C ASN A 35 1.73 11.16 4.98
N LEU A 36 1.19 11.57 3.82
CA LEU A 36 1.58 11.02 2.54
C LEU A 36 3.02 11.42 2.19
N ARG A 37 3.40 12.69 2.39
CA ARG A 37 4.78 13.15 2.24
C ARG A 37 5.74 12.35 3.12
N ARG A 38 5.42 12.17 4.41
CA ARG A 38 6.24 11.37 5.33
C ARG A 38 6.34 9.92 4.89
N ALA A 39 5.26 9.35 4.36
CA ALA A 39 5.29 7.99 3.83
C ALA A 39 6.24 7.88 2.63
N VAL A 40 6.18 8.85 1.70
CA VAL A 40 7.09 8.93 0.56
C VAL A 40 8.55 9.05 1.01
N GLU A 41 8.83 9.99 1.93
CA GLU A 41 10.18 10.19 2.49
C GLU A 41 10.69 8.95 3.22
N TYR A 42 9.85 8.31 4.03
CA TYR A 42 10.21 7.08 4.74
C TYR A 42 10.59 5.97 3.75
N VAL A 43 9.77 5.74 2.72
CA VAL A 43 10.02 4.70 1.72
C VAL A 43 11.30 4.99 0.95
N ARG A 44 11.49 6.24 0.52
CA ARG A 44 12.71 6.68 -0.17
C ARG A 44 13.97 6.41 0.65
N ASP A 45 13.92 6.67 1.96
CA ASP A 45 15.11 6.64 2.82
C ASP A 45 15.35 5.28 3.48
N ASN A 46 14.33 4.43 3.64
CA ASN A 46 14.40 3.24 4.50
C ASN A 46 13.99 1.93 3.81
N GLU A 47 13.26 1.97 2.69
CA GLU A 47 12.78 0.77 2.01
C GLU A 47 13.54 0.54 0.70
N GLN A 48 13.66 -0.73 0.29
CA GLN A 48 14.41 -1.10 -0.92
C GLN A 48 13.64 -0.77 -2.22
N THR A 49 12.34 -0.53 -2.12
CA THR A 49 11.48 -0.19 -3.24
C THR A 49 11.20 1.30 -3.30
N LYS A 50 10.98 1.79 -4.52
CA LYS A 50 10.52 3.13 -4.82
C LYS A 50 9.06 3.17 -5.29
N ARG A 51 8.32 2.06 -5.18
CA ARG A 51 6.93 1.95 -5.65
C ARG A 51 5.98 1.97 -4.48
N ILE A 52 5.06 2.93 -4.47
CA ILE A 52 4.09 3.13 -3.39
C ILE A 52 2.69 3.07 -3.97
N LYS A 53 1.89 2.12 -3.48
CA LYS A 53 0.44 2.09 -3.71
C LYS A 53 -0.26 2.84 -2.57
N VAL A 54 -0.80 4.00 -2.87
CA VAL A 54 -1.59 4.82 -1.96
C VAL A 54 -3.04 4.37 -2.04
N VAL A 55 -3.60 3.97 -0.90
CA VAL A 55 -4.92 3.35 -0.84
C VAL A 55 -5.84 4.15 0.06
N THR A 56 -6.97 4.59 -0.47
CA THR A 56 -8.07 5.16 0.32
C THR A 56 -9.23 4.18 0.33
N VAL A 57 -9.79 3.92 1.51
CA VAL A 57 -10.98 3.08 1.67
C VAL A 57 -12.17 3.97 2.00
N VAL A 58 -13.17 3.98 1.13
CA VAL A 58 -14.37 4.82 1.26
C VAL A 58 -15.63 3.94 1.33
N GLU A 59 -16.59 4.31 2.16
CA GLU A 59 -17.89 3.60 2.19
C GLU A 59 -18.74 3.96 0.96
N HIS A 60 -18.58 5.18 0.46
CA HIS A 60 -19.18 5.67 -0.78
C HIS A 60 -18.18 6.58 -1.51
N PRO A 61 -18.08 6.53 -2.84
CA PRO A 61 -17.26 7.47 -3.61
C PRO A 61 -17.69 8.91 -3.27
N SER A 62 -16.77 9.74 -2.80
CA SER A 62 -17.06 11.11 -2.35
C SER A 62 -16.09 12.12 -2.99
N GLU A 63 -16.40 13.42 -2.93
CA GLU A 63 -15.55 14.49 -3.48
C GLU A 63 -14.15 14.58 -2.83
N GLU A 64 -13.93 13.95 -1.67
CA GLU A 64 -12.64 13.98 -0.96
C GLU A 64 -11.49 13.35 -1.76
N THR A 65 -11.80 12.44 -2.69
CA THR A 65 -10.81 11.77 -3.55
C THR A 65 -10.13 12.74 -4.52
N THR A 66 -10.85 13.76 -5.01
CA THR A 66 -10.34 14.72 -5.99
C THR A 66 -9.19 15.57 -5.43
N LYS A 67 -9.21 15.91 -4.13
CA LYS A 67 -8.13 16.68 -3.51
C LYS A 67 -6.85 15.84 -3.38
N LEU A 68 -7.00 14.59 -2.97
CA LEU A 68 -5.87 13.67 -2.81
C LEU A 68 -5.14 13.42 -4.14
N GLU A 69 -5.86 13.32 -5.25
CA GLU A 69 -5.25 13.19 -6.59
C GLU A 69 -4.37 14.39 -6.94
N VAL A 70 -4.80 15.62 -6.60
CA VAL A 70 -3.99 16.83 -6.80
C VAL A 70 -2.73 16.78 -5.93
N ASP A 71 -2.87 16.39 -4.67
CA ASP A 71 -1.75 16.30 -3.73
C ASP A 71 -0.73 15.22 -4.15
N LEU A 72 -1.22 14.09 -4.67
CA LEU A 72 -0.39 13.01 -5.24
C LEU A 72 0.41 13.49 -6.43
N LYS A 73 -0.19 14.28 -7.32
CA LYS A 73 0.50 14.85 -8.48
C LYS A 73 1.65 15.78 -8.06
N VAL A 74 1.43 16.60 -7.03
CA VAL A 74 2.49 17.46 -6.48
C VAL A 74 3.65 16.64 -5.91
N LEU A 75 3.35 15.49 -5.30
CA LEU A 75 4.38 14.59 -4.78
C LEU A 75 5.12 13.82 -5.87
N ASP A 76 4.41 13.39 -6.92
CA ASP A 76 4.99 12.76 -8.10
C ASP A 76 6.01 13.69 -8.79
N ASP A 77 5.66 14.98 -8.93
CA ASP A 77 6.57 16.02 -9.45
C ASP A 77 7.77 16.28 -8.51
N ALA A 78 7.57 16.21 -7.19
CA ALA A 78 8.60 16.50 -6.19
C ALA A 78 9.57 15.32 -5.96
N TYR A 79 9.13 14.09 -6.19
CA TYR A 79 9.86 12.85 -5.94
C TYR A 79 9.86 11.94 -7.18
N PRO A 80 10.47 12.37 -8.31
CA PRO A 80 10.39 11.66 -9.60
C PRO A 80 11.01 10.26 -9.59
N GLU A 81 11.80 9.93 -8.58
CA GLU A 81 12.34 8.59 -8.38
C GLU A 81 11.34 7.60 -7.75
N ILE A 82 10.21 8.08 -7.23
CA ILE A 82 9.17 7.29 -6.55
C ILE A 82 7.97 7.12 -7.51
N ASP A 83 7.56 5.88 -7.74
CA ASP A 83 6.37 5.50 -8.53
C ASP A 83 5.15 5.48 -7.61
N LEU A 84 4.25 6.47 -7.76
CA LEU A 84 3.02 6.59 -6.98
C LEU A 84 1.81 6.05 -7.74
N GLU A 85 1.19 5.00 -7.22
CA GLU A 85 -0.07 4.47 -7.72
C GLU A 85 -1.20 4.81 -6.73
N PHE A 86 -2.30 5.38 -7.19
CA PHE A 86 -3.46 5.63 -6.35
C PHE A 86 -4.59 4.63 -6.61
N VAL A 87 -5.14 4.07 -5.53
CA VAL A 87 -6.26 3.13 -5.57
C VAL A 87 -7.31 3.55 -4.56
N GLU A 88 -8.54 3.75 -5.04
CA GLU A 88 -9.72 3.87 -4.20
C GLU A 88 -10.39 2.50 -4.05
N LEU A 89 -10.71 2.12 -2.81
CA LEU A 89 -11.41 0.89 -2.48
C LEU A 89 -12.74 1.19 -1.81
N GLU A 90 -13.79 0.52 -2.26
CA GLU A 90 -15.09 0.57 -1.58
C GLU A 90 -15.11 -0.37 -0.36
N GLY A 91 -15.51 0.15 0.80
CA GLY A 91 -15.73 -0.63 2.02
C GLY A 91 -15.32 0.08 3.30
N THR A 92 -14.96 -0.70 4.32
CA THR A 92 -14.52 -0.19 5.63
C THR A 92 -13.11 -0.69 5.94
N PHE A 93 -12.22 0.24 6.29
CA PHE A 93 -10.87 -0.09 6.73
C PHE A 93 -10.90 -1.02 7.96
N SER A 94 -10.37 -2.24 7.80
CA SER A 94 -10.42 -3.29 8.82
C SER A 94 -9.26 -4.29 8.65
N PRO A 95 -8.91 -5.06 9.69
CA PRO A 95 -7.92 -6.14 9.57
C PRO A 95 -8.24 -7.16 8.48
N ALA A 96 -9.53 -7.44 8.25
CA ALA A 96 -10.00 -8.35 7.21
C ALA A 96 -9.73 -7.79 5.80
N LEU A 97 -9.96 -6.48 5.59
CA LEU A 97 -9.63 -5.80 4.35
C LEU A 97 -8.12 -5.86 4.06
N ILE A 98 -7.30 -5.57 5.07
CA ILE A 98 -5.83 -5.64 4.95
C ILE A 98 -5.38 -7.05 4.59
N HIS A 99 -5.90 -8.08 5.27
CA HIS A 99 -5.58 -9.47 4.96
C HIS A 99 -5.97 -9.82 3.52
N ARG A 100 -7.19 -9.47 3.11
CA ARG A 100 -7.67 -9.72 1.74
C ARG A 100 -6.73 -9.13 0.71
N TYR A 101 -6.39 -7.85 0.83
CA TYR A 101 -5.54 -7.18 -0.15
C TYR A 101 -4.05 -7.54 -0.06
N SER A 102 -3.60 -8.07 1.08
CA SER A 102 -2.28 -8.67 1.20
C SER A 102 -2.16 -9.92 0.33
N GLU A 103 -3.17 -10.79 0.37
CA GLU A 103 -3.24 -11.99 -0.47
C GLU A 103 -3.49 -11.62 -1.95
N GLU A 104 -4.42 -10.70 -2.22
CA GLU A 104 -4.82 -10.34 -3.59
C GLU A 104 -3.69 -9.64 -4.37
N TRP A 105 -2.92 -8.77 -3.70
CA TRP A 105 -1.77 -8.09 -4.32
C TRP A 105 -0.45 -8.85 -4.16
N GLY A 106 -0.43 -9.93 -3.38
CA GLY A 106 0.81 -10.63 -3.04
C GLY A 106 1.81 -9.75 -2.28
N ILE A 107 1.33 -8.72 -1.58
CA ILE A 107 2.16 -7.79 -0.81
C ILE A 107 2.11 -8.19 0.67
N PRO A 108 3.24 -8.58 1.29
CA PRO A 108 3.30 -8.89 2.71
C PRO A 108 2.81 -7.73 3.58
N LYS A 109 2.05 -8.04 4.65
CA LYS A 109 1.52 -7.02 5.57
C LYS A 109 2.58 -6.08 6.19
N ASN A 110 3.82 -6.54 6.34
CA ASN A 110 4.92 -5.72 6.84
C ASN A 110 5.43 -4.67 5.83
N LEU A 111 4.98 -4.74 4.57
CA LEU A 111 5.16 -3.69 3.56
C LEU A 111 3.88 -2.85 3.41
N MET A 112 2.91 -3.02 4.30
CA MET A 112 1.73 -2.19 4.39
C MET A 112 1.85 -1.24 5.58
N PHE A 113 1.47 0.01 5.35
CA PHE A 113 1.67 1.11 6.25
C PHE A 113 0.37 1.88 6.47
N ILE A 114 0.19 2.40 7.68
CA ILE A 114 -0.91 3.27 8.06
C ILE A 114 -0.37 4.56 8.69
N GLY A 115 -1.01 5.69 8.38
CA GLY A 115 -0.72 6.97 9.05
C GLY A 115 -1.17 6.96 10.51
N SER A 116 -0.29 7.36 11.44
CA SER A 116 -0.56 7.35 12.88
C SER A 116 -1.53 8.45 13.35
N HIS A 117 -1.77 9.48 12.55
CA HIS A 117 -2.53 10.66 12.97
C HIS A 117 -4.02 10.49 12.71
N GLY A 118 -4.73 9.90 13.67
CA GLY A 118 -6.18 9.98 13.74
C GLY A 118 -6.61 9.82 15.19
N LYS A 119 -7.29 10.82 15.76
CA LYS A 119 -7.71 10.86 17.18
C LYS A 119 -8.53 9.65 17.67
N LYS A 120 -8.85 8.68 16.79
CA LYS A 120 -9.56 7.43 17.07
C LYS A 120 -9.14 6.32 16.10
N PHE A 121 -7.89 5.86 16.13
CA PHE A 121 -7.61 4.56 15.51
C PHE A 121 -8.18 3.47 16.42
N LYS A 122 -9.25 2.81 15.98
CA LYS A 122 -10.03 1.85 16.80
C LYS A 122 -9.35 0.49 16.96
N TYR A 123 -8.27 0.24 16.23
CA TYR A 123 -7.55 -1.02 16.20
C TYR A 123 -6.18 -0.83 16.85
N ASP A 124 -5.79 -1.72 17.77
CA ASP A 124 -4.41 -1.75 18.25
C ASP A 124 -3.49 -2.26 17.13
N GLN A 125 -2.21 -1.88 17.15
CA GLN A 125 -1.24 -2.31 16.12
C GLN A 125 -1.13 -3.84 16.04
N ALA A 126 -1.37 -4.54 17.15
CA ALA A 126 -1.35 -6.00 17.24
C ALA A 126 -2.49 -6.67 16.41
N SER A 127 -3.70 -6.10 16.42
CA SER A 127 -4.88 -6.62 15.72
C SER A 127 -4.80 -6.50 14.20
N LEU A 128 -3.91 -5.65 13.68
CA LEU A 128 -3.67 -5.50 12.23
C LEU A 128 -2.73 -6.58 11.67
N GLY A 129 -2.10 -7.38 12.53
CA GLY A 129 -1.36 -8.58 12.12
C GLY A 129 -0.11 -8.28 11.29
N GLY A 130 0.67 -7.26 11.67
CA GLY A 130 2.00 -6.99 11.09
C GLY A 130 2.12 -5.73 10.22
N VAL A 131 1.06 -4.93 10.11
CA VAL A 131 1.09 -3.61 9.45
C VAL A 131 1.95 -2.63 10.25
N ARG A 132 2.72 -1.79 9.55
CA ARG A 132 3.62 -0.79 10.14
C ARG A 132 2.92 0.58 10.27
N LEU A 133 3.28 1.33 11.31
CA LEU A 133 2.82 2.71 11.52
C LEU A 133 3.89 3.68 11.03
N ILE A 134 3.47 4.73 10.33
CA ILE A 134 4.32 5.89 10.01
C ILE A 134 3.84 7.08 10.84
N ILE A 135 4.78 7.72 11.56
CA ILE A 135 4.54 8.88 12.43
C ILE A 135 4.93 10.16 11.73
#